data_AF-A0A951DCW5-F1
#
_entry.id   AF-A0A951DCW5-F1
#
_cell.length_a   1.000
_cell.length_b   1.000
_cell.length_c   1.000
_cell.angle_alpha   90.00
_cell.angle_beta   90.00
_cell.angle_gamma   90.00
#
_symmetry.space_group_name_H-M   'P 1'
#
loop_
_entity.id
_entity.type
_entity.pdbx_description
1 polymer ?
#
loop_
_entity_poly.entity_id
_entity_poly.type
_entity_poly.pdbx_seq_one_letter_code
_entity_poly.pdbx_strand_id
1 'polypeptide(L)'
;MPRTEALSHEDLYSPDGETRADDTGGQNDGHIERFDLIRIAVTAFAAGLTWFRIWEPSPHFSVIGIAGILFGGYPIFREAFENIRDRRMTMELSMTIALMAAACIGEFFTALVITVFVLVAEVLEGLTVARGRRAIGDLLDLLPRSAWIVKNGATVEIPVRELHAGDRVLIRPGTRIPVDGQVVSGSSSVEEAAITGEPLRQDKLPGSRVFAGTLNQTGAIEVAVTNLGRDTTFGRIVEAVEKAEQTRAPIQRLADRLAGYLVYFALSSASVTLLITHNLRSTISVIIVAGACAIAAGTPLAILGAIGRAARNGAIVKGGIYLEQLAKTDTVLLDKTGTLTYGKPRVIAMTRSMV
;
A
#
# COMPACT_ATOMS: atom_id res chain seq x y z
N MET A 1 -4.45 -49.89 -16.31
CA MET A 1 -5.71 -49.16 -16.09
C MET A 1 -5.83 -48.84 -14.62
N PRO A 2 -5.88 -47.56 -14.25
CA PRO A 2 -6.65 -47.14 -13.08
C PRO A 2 -7.73 -46.11 -13.46
N ARG A 3 -8.82 -46.17 -12.70
CA ARG A 3 -10.09 -45.48 -12.90
C ARG A 3 -9.96 -43.96 -12.79
N THR A 4 -10.58 -43.27 -13.76
CA THR A 4 -11.05 -41.89 -13.65
C THR A 4 -12.26 -41.87 -12.72
N GLU A 5 -12.09 -41.33 -11.51
CA GLU A 5 -13.23 -40.89 -10.69
C GLU A 5 -13.46 -39.41 -10.96
N ALA A 6 -14.67 -39.11 -11.42
CA ALA A 6 -15.15 -37.76 -11.67
C ALA A 6 -15.39 -37.06 -10.32
N LEU A 7 -14.71 -35.93 -10.11
CA LEU A 7 -14.98 -35.04 -8.99
C LEU A 7 -16.32 -34.33 -9.23
N SER A 8 -17.32 -34.66 -8.42
CA SER A 8 -18.60 -33.98 -8.33
C SER A 8 -18.44 -32.57 -7.73
N HIS A 9 -19.24 -31.65 -8.22
CA HIS A 9 -19.15 -30.20 -8.03
C HIS A 9 -19.66 -29.70 -6.64
N GLU A 10 -19.64 -30.57 -5.62
CA GLU A 10 -20.32 -30.36 -4.32
C GLU A 10 -19.40 -30.18 -3.11
N ASP A 11 -18.07 -30.31 -3.25
CA ASP A 11 -17.14 -30.25 -2.10
C ASP A 11 -16.54 -28.85 -1.82
N LEU A 12 -17.08 -27.78 -2.41
CA LEU A 12 -16.52 -26.42 -2.29
C LEU A 12 -17.22 -25.50 -1.29
N TYR A 13 -18.10 -26.02 -0.44
CA TYR A 13 -18.75 -25.22 0.59
C TYR A 13 -18.85 -25.98 1.92
N SER A 14 -17.79 -25.88 2.74
CA SER A 14 -17.86 -26.23 4.15
C SER A 14 -18.08 -24.94 4.97
N PRO A 15 -19.10 -24.84 5.85
CA PRO A 15 -19.45 -23.59 6.54
C PRO A 15 -18.53 -23.21 7.70
N ASP A 16 -17.62 -24.07 8.12
CA ASP A 16 -16.83 -23.86 9.34
C ASP A 16 -15.34 -23.82 9.00
N GLY A 17 -14.94 -22.69 8.40
CA GLY A 17 -13.56 -22.35 8.13
C GLY A 17 -13.27 -20.96 8.66
N GLU A 18 -13.19 -20.81 9.98
CA GLU A 18 -12.45 -19.71 10.60
C GLU A 18 -10.99 -19.79 10.11
N THR A 19 -10.76 -19.24 8.92
CA THR A 19 -9.43 -18.93 8.46
C THR A 19 -9.01 -17.76 9.34
N ARG A 20 -8.33 -18.09 10.44
CA ARG A 20 -7.38 -17.20 11.11
C ARG A 20 -6.42 -16.71 10.03
N ALA A 21 -6.80 -15.65 9.34
CA ALA A 21 -5.87 -14.77 8.68
C ALA A 21 -5.02 -14.21 9.82
N ASP A 22 -3.81 -14.74 9.93
CA ASP A 22 -2.77 -14.23 10.80
C ASP A 22 -2.42 -12.84 10.29
N ASP A 23 -3.21 -11.86 10.72
CA ASP A 23 -3.02 -10.43 10.50
C ASP A 23 -1.91 -9.97 11.46
N THR A 24 -0.69 -10.45 11.21
CA THR A 24 0.54 -9.99 11.86
C THR A 24 1.41 -9.21 10.89
N GLY A 25 0.80 -8.61 9.87
CA GLY A 25 1.38 -7.54 9.05
C GLY A 25 1.09 -6.18 9.67
N GLY A 26 1.59 -5.96 10.89
CA GLY A 26 1.39 -4.78 11.72
C GLY A 26 1.38 -3.48 10.92
N GLN A 27 0.16 -3.03 10.71
CA GLN A 27 -0.26 -1.75 10.19
C GLN A 27 0.29 -0.65 11.11
N ASN A 28 1.43 -0.08 10.76
CA ASN A 28 1.99 1.08 11.47
C ASN A 28 1.38 2.36 10.88
N ASP A 29 0.10 2.56 11.20
CA ASP A 29 -0.68 3.73 10.83
C ASP A 29 -0.11 4.99 11.50
N GLY A 30 0.46 5.91 10.71
CA GLY A 30 0.34 7.37 10.87
C GLY A 30 0.81 8.07 12.15
N HIS A 31 1.22 7.35 13.21
CA HIS A 31 1.69 7.89 14.50
C HIS A 31 3.21 8.09 14.57
N ILE A 32 3.89 7.84 13.46
CA ILE A 32 5.35 7.77 13.31
C ILE A 32 6.03 9.15 13.44
N GLU A 33 5.43 10.27 13.03
CA GLU A 33 6.20 11.52 12.94
C GLU A 33 6.73 12.06 14.29
N ARG A 34 5.91 12.10 15.35
CA ARG A 34 6.37 12.71 16.61
C ARG A 34 7.28 11.78 17.41
N PHE A 35 6.96 10.49 17.46
CA PHE A 35 7.73 9.55 18.26
C PHE A 35 9.10 9.28 17.64
N ASP A 36 9.18 9.19 16.31
CA ASP A 36 10.47 8.94 15.64
C ASP A 36 11.36 10.17 15.63
N LEU A 37 10.81 11.38 15.52
CA LEU A 37 11.57 12.62 15.73
C LEU A 37 12.10 12.73 17.16
N ILE A 38 11.30 12.38 18.18
CA ILE A 38 11.76 12.32 19.57
C ILE A 38 12.86 11.27 19.71
N ARG A 39 12.70 10.09 19.10
CA ARG A 39 13.70 9.01 19.15
C ARG A 39 15.03 9.45 18.52
N ILE A 40 15.00 10.10 17.36
CA ILE A 40 16.18 10.68 16.71
C ILE A 40 16.83 11.72 17.62
N ALA A 41 16.05 12.66 18.17
CA ALA A 41 16.56 13.71 19.03
C ALA A 41 17.21 13.17 20.32
N VAL A 42 16.58 12.19 20.97
CA VAL A 42 17.11 11.52 22.17
C VAL A 42 18.38 10.75 21.85
N THR A 43 18.43 10.03 20.73
CA THR A 43 19.62 9.27 20.31
C THR A 43 20.77 10.20 19.94
N ALA A 44 20.50 11.30 19.25
CA ALA A 44 21.49 12.33 18.93
C ALA A 44 22.00 13.04 20.18
N PHE A 45 21.12 13.31 21.15
CA PHE A 45 21.51 13.85 22.44
C PHE A 45 22.40 12.89 23.22
N ALA A 46 22.07 11.60 23.26
CA ALA A 46 22.91 10.56 23.85
C ALA A 46 24.29 10.46 23.16
N ALA A 47 24.35 10.64 21.83
CA ALA A 47 25.61 10.69 21.09
C ALA A 47 26.46 11.89 21.53
N GLY A 48 25.84 13.06 21.69
CA GLY A 48 26.49 14.27 22.22
C GLY A 48 27.02 14.08 23.64
N LEU A 49 26.21 13.50 24.54
CA LEU A 49 26.64 13.21 25.92
C LEU A 49 27.83 12.24 25.98
N THR A 50 27.82 11.21 25.12
CA THR A 50 28.91 10.24 25.00
C THR A 50 30.18 10.90 24.47
N TRP A 51 30.06 11.83 23.50
CA TRP A 51 31.21 12.59 22.98
C TRP A 51 31.88 13.47 24.05
N PHE A 52 31.07 14.18 24.84
CA PHE A 52 31.57 15.04 25.92
C PHE A 52 31.99 14.25 27.18
N ARG A 53 31.92 12.91 27.17
CA ARG A 53 32.20 12.02 28.31
C ARG A 53 31.47 12.42 29.59
N ILE A 54 30.25 12.95 29.45
CA ILE A 54 29.46 13.35 30.60
C ILE A 54 28.93 12.07 31.26
N TRP A 55 29.41 11.78 32.47
CA TRP A 55 29.02 10.62 33.26
C TRP A 55 29.41 9.27 32.63
N GLU A 56 30.70 9.09 32.32
CA GLU A 56 31.26 7.78 31.95
C GLU A 56 31.95 7.12 33.15
N PRO A 57 31.36 6.04 33.73
CA PRO A 57 31.98 5.33 34.87
C PRO A 57 33.28 4.61 34.49
N SER A 58 33.48 4.30 33.20
CA SER A 58 34.70 3.68 32.67
C SER A 58 34.90 4.01 31.19
N PRO A 59 36.15 4.05 30.68
CA PRO A 59 36.46 4.34 29.28
C PRO A 59 36.00 3.26 28.28
N HIS A 60 35.56 2.09 28.77
CA HIS A 60 35.09 0.97 27.96
C HIS A 60 33.59 0.69 28.10
N PHE A 61 32.88 1.39 28.99
CA PHE A 61 31.49 1.11 29.30
C PHE A 61 30.72 2.42 29.52
N SER A 62 30.01 2.86 28.48
CA SER A 62 29.14 4.02 28.54
C SER A 62 27.70 3.57 28.77
N VAL A 63 27.18 3.81 29.98
CA VAL A 63 25.79 3.49 30.34
C VAL A 63 24.82 4.28 29.46
N ILE A 64 25.15 5.54 29.17
CA ILE A 64 24.40 6.41 28.25
C ILE A 64 24.47 5.87 26.83
N GLY A 65 25.65 5.40 26.40
CA GLY A 65 25.87 4.74 25.11
C GLY A 65 24.94 3.54 24.89
N ILE A 66 24.96 2.61 25.85
CA ILE A 66 24.15 1.38 25.79
C ILE A 66 22.66 1.72 25.82
N ALA A 67 22.23 2.59 26.74
CA ALA A 67 20.82 2.99 26.84
C ALA A 67 20.33 3.68 25.55
N GLY A 68 21.16 4.55 24.96
CA GLY A 68 20.86 5.23 23.70
C GLY A 68 20.78 4.26 22.52
N ILE A 69 21.67 3.27 22.43
CA ILE A 69 21.63 2.24 21.39
C ILE A 69 20.39 1.36 21.54
N LEU A 70 20.03 0.95 22.76
CA LEU A 70 18.84 0.14 22.99
C LEU A 70 17.55 0.90 22.67
N PHE A 71 17.46 2.18 23.06
CA PHE A 71 16.28 2.99 22.80
C PHE A 71 16.15 3.40 21.32
N GLY A 72 17.24 3.88 20.72
CA GLY A 72 17.28 4.31 19.33
C GLY A 72 17.29 3.15 18.35
N GLY A 73 17.96 2.05 18.68
CA GLY A 73 18.08 0.86 17.84
C GLY A 73 16.93 -0.14 18.00
N TYR A 74 16.03 0.03 18.95
CA TYR A 74 14.86 -0.85 19.14
C TYR A 74 14.10 -1.19 17.84
N PRO A 75 13.69 -0.23 16.98
CA PRO A 75 13.01 -0.56 15.72
C PRO A 75 13.87 -1.42 14.80
N ILE A 76 15.14 -1.03 14.61
CA ILE A 76 16.12 -1.73 13.78
C ILE A 76 16.31 -3.18 14.26
N PHE A 77 16.48 -3.38 15.57
CA PHE A 77 16.65 -4.72 16.15
C PHE A 77 15.41 -5.59 15.99
N ARG A 78 14.22 -4.99 16.14
CA ARG A 78 12.95 -5.70 15.96
C ARG A 78 12.78 -6.16 14.51
N GLU A 79 13.00 -5.28 13.54
CA GLU A 79 12.92 -5.60 12.12
C GLU A 79 13.97 -6.63 11.71
N ALA A 80 15.19 -6.51 12.22
CA ALA A 80 16.23 -7.50 11.98
C ALA A 80 15.86 -8.90 12.50
N PHE A 81 15.23 -8.98 13.68
CA PHE A 81 14.77 -10.25 14.22
C PHE A 81 13.70 -10.90 13.34
N GLU A 82 12.74 -10.11 12.84
CA GLU A 82 11.72 -10.55 11.90
C GLU A 82 12.34 -11.02 10.57
N ASN A 83 13.30 -10.29 10.02
CA ASN A 83 14.00 -10.66 8.78
C ASN A 83 14.86 -11.93 8.89
N ILE A 84 15.51 -12.15 10.03
CA ILE A 84 16.24 -13.40 10.31
C ILE A 84 15.27 -14.58 10.32
N ARG A 85 14.11 -14.42 10.97
CA ARG A 85 13.06 -15.45 11.02
C ARG A 85 12.57 -15.82 9.62
N ASP A 86 12.41 -14.82 8.76
CA ASP A 86 11.94 -14.98 7.39
C ASP A 86 13.06 -15.38 6.40
N ARG A 87 14.30 -15.57 6.88
CA ARG A 87 15.51 -15.88 6.09
C ARG A 87 15.77 -14.89 4.94
N ARG A 88 15.46 -13.61 5.15
CA ARG A 88 15.69 -12.54 4.17
C ARG A 88 16.94 -11.77 4.53
N MET A 89 17.87 -11.64 3.58
CA MET A 89 19.03 -10.76 3.73
C MET A 89 18.64 -9.36 3.30
N THR A 90 18.22 -8.55 4.28
CA THR A 90 17.80 -7.16 4.07
C THR A 90 18.86 -6.17 4.52
N MET A 91 18.65 -4.92 4.14
CA MET A 91 19.45 -3.78 4.56
C MET A 91 19.44 -3.58 6.08
N GLU A 92 18.32 -3.86 6.76
CA GLU A 92 18.18 -3.72 8.22
C GLU A 92 19.10 -4.70 8.97
N LEU A 93 19.33 -5.90 8.42
CA LEU A 93 20.29 -6.86 8.97
C LEU A 93 21.72 -6.34 8.93
N SER A 94 22.12 -5.73 7.82
CA SER A 94 23.45 -5.12 7.69
C SER A 94 23.69 -4.06 8.75
N MET A 95 22.70 -3.19 8.97
CA MET A 95 22.76 -2.09 9.93
C MET A 95 22.84 -2.62 11.36
N THR A 96 22.06 -3.65 11.67
CA THR A 96 22.08 -4.33 12.99
C THR A 96 23.43 -4.95 13.29
N ILE A 97 24.03 -5.65 12.32
CA ILE A 97 25.36 -6.26 12.49
C ILE A 97 26.41 -5.17 12.73
N ALA A 98 26.39 -4.08 11.96
CA ALA A 98 27.32 -2.98 12.14
C ALA A 98 27.17 -2.30 13.52
N LEU A 99 25.93 -2.09 13.96
CA LEU A 99 25.61 -1.49 15.25
C LEU A 99 26.07 -2.37 16.42
N MET A 100 25.78 -3.66 16.35
CA MET A 100 26.22 -4.64 17.36
C MET A 100 27.75 -4.75 17.39
N ALA A 101 28.40 -4.78 16.23
CA ALA A 101 29.85 -4.87 16.15
C ALA A 101 30.52 -3.62 16.77
N ALA A 102 30.03 -2.42 16.47
CA ALA A 102 30.51 -1.18 17.07
C ALA A 102 30.33 -1.16 18.60
N ALA A 103 29.17 -1.62 19.09
CA ALA A 103 28.92 -1.76 20.53
C ALA A 103 29.87 -2.76 21.20
N CYS A 104 30.21 -3.87 20.54
CA CYS A 104 31.11 -4.90 21.07
C CYS A 104 32.56 -4.41 21.29
N ILE A 105 33.06 -3.42 20.53
CA ILE A 105 34.40 -2.84 20.77
C ILE A 105 34.36 -1.69 21.78
N GLY A 106 33.17 -1.30 22.23
CA GLY A 106 32.98 -0.13 23.09
C GLY A 106 33.04 1.20 22.33
N GLU A 107 32.92 1.18 21.00
CA GLU A 107 32.83 2.39 20.17
C GLU A 107 31.38 2.92 20.16
N PHE A 108 30.86 3.23 21.36
CA PHE A 108 29.46 3.62 21.57
C PHE A 108 29.08 4.91 20.84
N PHE A 109 30.00 5.87 20.74
CA PHE A 109 29.76 7.11 19.99
C PHE A 109 29.48 6.80 18.51
N THR A 110 30.33 5.98 17.88
CA THR A 110 30.16 5.58 16.48
C THR A 110 28.86 4.81 16.28
N ALA A 111 28.54 3.88 17.19
CA ALA A 111 27.28 3.15 17.18
C ALA A 111 26.06 4.09 17.21
N LEU A 112 26.04 5.06 18.14
CA LEU A 112 24.93 6.03 18.26
C LEU A 112 24.81 6.93 17.03
N VAL A 113 25.92 7.39 16.46
CA VAL A 113 25.91 8.18 15.22
C VAL A 113 25.31 7.38 14.08
N ILE A 114 25.70 6.11 13.93
CA ILE A 114 25.10 5.20 12.94
C ILE A 114 23.59 5.06 13.18
N THR A 115 23.17 4.81 14.42
CA THR A 115 21.74 4.71 14.77
C THR A 115 20.96 5.96 14.38
N VAL A 116 21.51 7.17 14.61
CA VAL A 116 20.86 8.43 14.20
C VAL A 116 20.68 8.49 12.68
N PHE A 117 21.73 8.16 11.91
CA PHE A 117 21.63 8.17 10.45
C PHE A 117 20.61 7.16 9.93
N VAL A 118 20.55 5.96 10.52
CA VAL A 118 19.57 4.93 10.15
C VAL A 118 18.15 5.39 10.47
N LEU A 119 17.89 5.90 11.67
CA LEU A 119 16.57 6.42 12.06
C LEU A 119 16.11 7.56 11.13
N VAL A 120 17.02 8.45 10.73
CA VAL A 120 16.71 9.50 9.74
C VAL A 120 16.34 8.89 8.39
N ALA A 121 17.07 7.87 7.94
CA ALA A 121 16.78 7.17 6.69
C ALA A 121 15.40 6.48 6.72
N GLU A 122 15.04 5.82 7.83
CA GLU A 122 13.72 5.19 8.03
C GLU A 122 12.59 6.22 7.97
N VAL A 123 12.77 7.38 8.62
CA VAL A 123 11.78 8.47 8.55
C VAL A 123 11.62 8.96 7.12
N LEU A 124 12.72 9.18 6.40
CA LEU A 124 12.69 9.59 5.00
C LEU A 124 12.01 8.54 4.12
N GLU A 125 12.24 7.25 4.37
CA GLU A 125 11.56 6.16 3.69
C GLU A 125 10.05 6.23 3.94
N GLY A 126 9.62 6.37 5.20
CA GLY A 126 8.22 6.52 5.59
C GLY A 126 7.52 7.70 4.91
N LEU A 127 8.23 8.80 4.64
CA LEU A 127 7.71 9.95 3.90
C LEU A 127 7.51 9.68 2.40
N THR A 128 8.20 8.69 1.84
CA THR A 128 8.11 8.32 0.41
C THR A 128 7.13 7.19 0.12
N VAL A 129 6.73 6.43 1.15
CA VAL A 129 5.80 5.31 1.03
C VAL A 129 4.38 5.85 0.80
N ALA A 130 3.84 5.52 -0.38
CA ALA A 130 2.45 5.83 -0.71
C ALA A 130 1.48 5.05 0.18
N ARG A 131 0.48 5.72 0.74
CA ARG A 131 -0.74 5.06 1.27
C ARG A 131 -1.79 4.97 0.16
N GLY A 132 -1.64 4.00 -0.74
CA GLY A 132 -2.65 3.63 -1.74
C GLY A 132 -3.62 2.61 -1.17
N ARG A 133 -4.57 3.05 -0.33
CA ARG A 133 -5.71 2.22 0.12
C ARG A 133 -6.99 3.03 0.37
N ARG A 134 -6.86 4.32 0.69
CA ARG A 134 -8.02 5.18 1.01
C ARG A 134 -8.96 5.40 -0.18
N ALA A 135 -8.43 5.56 -1.40
CA ALA A 135 -9.26 5.79 -2.58
C ALA A 135 -10.17 4.60 -2.92
N ILE A 136 -9.74 3.37 -2.63
CA ILE A 136 -10.54 2.16 -2.84
C ILE A 136 -11.64 2.03 -1.77
N GLY A 137 -11.33 2.39 -0.52
CA GLY A 137 -12.32 2.44 0.57
C GLY A 137 -13.47 3.40 0.26
N ASP A 138 -13.13 4.61 -0.22
CA ASP A 138 -14.12 5.62 -0.61
C ASP A 138 -15.03 5.15 -1.76
N LEU A 139 -14.51 4.30 -2.66
CA LEU A 139 -15.28 3.68 -3.75
C LEU A 139 -16.27 2.62 -3.23
N LEU A 140 -15.88 1.83 -2.23
CA LEU A 140 -16.72 0.79 -1.64
C LEU A 140 -17.84 1.34 -0.75
N ASP A 141 -17.61 2.48 -0.08
CA ASP A 141 -18.63 3.16 0.72
C ASP A 141 -19.79 3.74 -0.11
N LEU A 142 -19.65 3.79 -1.44
CA LEU A 142 -20.72 4.20 -2.35
C LEU A 142 -21.79 3.10 -2.55
N LEU A 143 -21.53 1.85 -2.16
CA LEU A 143 -22.52 0.77 -2.33
C LEU A 143 -23.54 0.77 -1.17
N PRO A 144 -24.85 0.67 -1.47
CA PRO A 144 -25.88 0.50 -0.45
C PRO A 144 -25.63 -0.76 0.38
N ARG A 145 -25.88 -0.69 1.69
CA ARG A 145 -25.78 -1.86 2.59
C ARG A 145 -27.07 -2.68 2.64
N SER A 146 -28.18 -2.07 2.26
CA SER A 146 -29.51 -2.69 2.19
C SER A 146 -30.12 -2.55 0.80
N ALA A 147 -31.03 -3.46 0.49
CA ALA A 147 -31.79 -3.49 -0.75
C ALA A 147 -33.25 -3.86 -0.46
N TRP A 148 -34.15 -3.33 -1.28
CA TRP A 148 -35.58 -3.63 -1.18
C TRP A 148 -35.91 -4.77 -2.13
N ILE A 149 -36.39 -5.90 -1.61
CA ILE A 149 -36.83 -7.02 -2.44
C ILE A 149 -38.36 -7.08 -2.52
N VAL A 150 -38.88 -7.53 -3.66
CA VAL A 150 -40.30 -7.80 -3.85
C VAL A 150 -40.56 -9.29 -3.57
N LYS A 151 -41.15 -9.61 -2.42
CA LYS A 151 -41.58 -10.97 -2.05
C LYS A 151 -43.09 -11.00 -1.79
N ASN A 152 -43.80 -11.88 -2.48
CA ASN A 152 -45.25 -12.08 -2.30
C ASN A 152 -46.08 -10.79 -2.42
N GLY A 153 -45.68 -9.87 -3.30
CA GLY A 153 -46.35 -8.57 -3.49
C GLY A 153 -46.05 -7.51 -2.43
N ALA A 154 -45.20 -7.81 -1.44
CA ALA A 154 -44.73 -6.86 -0.44
C ALA A 154 -43.24 -6.54 -0.64
N THR A 155 -42.87 -5.28 -0.41
CA THR A 155 -41.48 -4.85 -0.39
C THR A 155 -40.88 -4.98 0.99
N VAL A 156 -39.80 -5.75 1.12
CA VAL A 156 -39.05 -5.93 2.37
C VAL A 156 -37.63 -5.44 2.17
N GLU A 157 -37.10 -4.67 3.13
CA GLU A 157 -35.70 -4.27 3.14
C GLU A 157 -34.86 -5.38 3.76
N ILE A 158 -33.84 -5.85 3.04
CA ILE A 158 -32.88 -6.84 3.51
C ILE A 158 -31.45 -6.35 3.30
N PRO A 159 -30.47 -6.84 4.08
CA PRO A 159 -29.05 -6.60 3.81
C PRO A 159 -28.64 -7.13 2.43
N VAL A 160 -27.78 -6.40 1.71
CA VAL A 160 -27.31 -6.80 0.36
C VAL A 160 -26.60 -8.16 0.38
N ARG A 161 -25.96 -8.52 1.50
CA ARG A 161 -25.31 -9.82 1.72
C ARG A 161 -26.27 -11.03 1.72
N GLU A 162 -27.58 -10.80 1.89
CA GLU A 162 -28.61 -11.85 1.93
C GLU A 162 -29.35 -11.99 0.58
N LEU A 163 -28.99 -11.18 -0.42
CA LEU A 163 -29.51 -11.28 -1.78
C LEU A 163 -28.94 -12.50 -2.49
N HIS A 164 -29.75 -13.09 -3.37
CA HIS A 164 -29.34 -14.16 -4.26
C HIS A 164 -29.59 -13.77 -5.73
N ALA A 165 -28.85 -14.41 -6.64
CA ALA A 165 -29.12 -14.26 -8.07
C ALA A 165 -30.55 -14.71 -8.39
N GLY A 166 -31.25 -13.92 -9.22
CA GLY A 166 -32.66 -14.12 -9.54
C GLY A 166 -33.65 -13.40 -8.61
N ASP A 167 -33.21 -12.85 -7.47
CA ASP A 167 -34.06 -12.00 -6.64
C ASP A 167 -34.51 -10.75 -7.41
N ARG A 168 -35.72 -10.24 -7.08
CA ARG A 168 -36.26 -9.01 -7.66
C ARG A 168 -36.07 -7.86 -6.69
N VAL A 169 -35.18 -6.95 -7.04
CA VAL A 169 -34.84 -5.77 -6.24
C VAL A 169 -35.58 -4.55 -6.78
N LEU A 170 -36.35 -3.88 -5.93
CA LEU A 170 -36.97 -2.60 -6.22
C LEU A 170 -35.96 -1.48 -5.97
N ILE A 171 -35.69 -0.69 -7.00
CA ILE A 171 -34.81 0.47 -6.95
C ILE A 171 -35.65 1.72 -7.06
N ARG A 172 -35.60 2.56 -6.03
CA ARG A 172 -36.37 3.80 -5.95
C ARG A 172 -35.64 4.96 -6.65
N PRO A 173 -36.36 5.99 -7.12
CA PRO A 173 -35.75 7.23 -7.60
C PRO A 173 -34.81 7.82 -6.54
N GLY A 174 -33.66 8.32 -6.98
CA GLY A 174 -32.62 8.93 -6.12
C GLY A 174 -31.76 7.95 -5.34
N THR A 175 -31.90 6.63 -5.55
CA THR A 175 -31.10 5.62 -4.85
C THR A 175 -30.05 5.00 -5.76
N ARG A 176 -28.94 4.56 -5.17
CA ARG A 176 -27.92 3.80 -5.91
C ARG A 176 -28.36 2.37 -6.11
N ILE A 177 -28.00 1.81 -7.25
CA ILE A 177 -28.26 0.43 -7.62
C ILE A 177 -27.32 -0.48 -6.83
N PRO A 178 -27.82 -1.44 -6.00
CA PRO A 178 -26.96 -2.27 -5.14
C PRO A 178 -26.33 -3.47 -5.87
N VAL A 179 -26.82 -3.82 -7.06
CA VAL A 179 -26.54 -5.09 -7.76
C VAL A 179 -26.38 -4.88 -9.26
N ASP A 180 -25.68 -5.79 -9.93
CA ASP A 180 -25.80 -5.89 -11.39
C ASP A 180 -27.04 -6.70 -11.74
N GLY A 181 -27.75 -6.30 -12.78
CA GLY A 181 -28.96 -7.01 -13.16
C GLY A 181 -29.62 -6.52 -14.44
N GLN A 182 -30.82 -7.05 -14.67
CA GLN A 182 -31.66 -6.68 -15.80
C GLN A 182 -32.99 -6.12 -15.31
N VAL A 183 -33.43 -5.00 -15.89
CA VAL A 183 -34.73 -4.40 -15.57
C VAL A 183 -35.85 -5.35 -16.00
N VAL A 184 -36.72 -5.70 -15.07
CA VAL A 184 -37.89 -6.55 -15.31
C VAL A 184 -39.14 -5.69 -15.53
N SER A 185 -39.27 -4.61 -14.77
CA SER A 185 -40.42 -3.70 -14.83
C SER A 185 -40.04 -2.27 -14.46
N GLY A 186 -40.86 -1.31 -14.89
CA GLY A 186 -40.61 0.12 -14.72
C GLY A 186 -39.74 0.74 -15.81
N SER A 187 -39.54 2.05 -15.70
CA SER A 187 -38.69 2.82 -16.61
C SER A 187 -38.04 3.97 -15.85
N SER A 188 -36.75 4.20 -16.06
CA SER A 188 -36.03 5.30 -15.42
C SER A 188 -34.82 5.73 -16.23
N SER A 189 -34.26 6.90 -15.94
CA SER A 189 -32.93 7.29 -16.39
C SER A 189 -31.90 6.99 -15.31
N VAL A 190 -30.79 6.36 -15.73
CA VAL A 190 -29.69 5.95 -14.85
C VAL A 190 -28.41 6.68 -15.25
N GLU A 191 -27.69 7.20 -14.27
CA GLU A 191 -26.38 7.82 -14.43
C GLU A 191 -25.29 6.76 -14.29
N GLU A 192 -24.65 6.41 -15.41
CA GLU A 192 -23.65 5.33 -15.49
C GLU A 192 -22.23 5.86 -15.72
N ALA A 193 -22.01 7.17 -15.58
CA ALA A 193 -20.74 7.84 -15.89
C ALA A 193 -19.53 7.22 -15.16
N ALA A 194 -19.72 6.76 -13.93
CA ALA A 194 -18.66 6.14 -13.13
C ALA A 194 -18.15 4.80 -13.71
N ILE A 195 -18.92 4.16 -14.59
CA ILE A 195 -18.58 2.85 -15.18
C ILE A 195 -18.34 2.99 -16.69
N THR A 196 -19.19 3.74 -17.39
CA THR A 196 -19.14 3.85 -18.86
C THR A 196 -18.34 5.05 -19.35
N GLY A 197 -18.09 6.06 -18.48
CA GLY A 197 -17.47 7.33 -18.87
C GLY A 197 -18.40 8.26 -19.67
N GLU A 198 -19.63 7.84 -19.95
CA GLU A 198 -20.60 8.65 -20.69
C GLU A 198 -21.33 9.62 -19.74
N PRO A 199 -21.31 10.95 -20.02
CA PRO A 199 -21.87 11.95 -19.12
C PRO A 199 -23.40 12.06 -19.23
N LEU A 200 -23.98 11.54 -20.30
CA LEU A 200 -25.43 11.53 -20.51
C LEU A 200 -26.04 10.31 -19.82
N ARG A 201 -27.18 10.54 -19.16
CA ARG A 201 -27.98 9.48 -18.55
C ARG A 201 -28.50 8.54 -19.61
N GLN A 202 -28.58 7.26 -19.27
CA GLN A 202 -29.15 6.24 -20.14
C GLN A 202 -30.56 5.90 -19.69
N ASP A 203 -31.49 5.89 -20.63
CA ASP A 203 -32.84 5.41 -20.39
C ASP A 203 -32.84 3.88 -20.25
N LYS A 204 -33.44 3.40 -19.18
CA LYS A 204 -33.55 1.98 -18.85
C LYS A 204 -35.02 1.56 -18.91
N LEU A 205 -35.28 0.64 -19.82
CA LEU A 205 -36.57 -0.03 -20.05
C LEU A 205 -36.45 -1.52 -19.68
N PRO A 206 -37.57 -2.27 -19.56
CA PRO A 206 -37.51 -3.72 -19.36
C PRO A 206 -36.60 -4.40 -20.39
N GLY A 207 -35.72 -5.27 -19.91
CA GLY A 207 -34.65 -5.90 -20.70
C GLY A 207 -33.31 -5.15 -20.68
N SER A 208 -33.26 -3.91 -20.21
CA SER A 208 -32.01 -3.13 -20.11
C SER A 208 -31.14 -3.64 -18.96
N ARG A 209 -29.82 -3.62 -19.16
CA ARG A 209 -28.85 -3.90 -18.09
C ARG A 209 -28.63 -2.68 -17.23
N VAL A 210 -28.42 -2.93 -15.94
CA VAL A 210 -28.04 -1.93 -14.93
C VAL A 210 -26.86 -2.43 -14.13
N PHE A 211 -26.06 -1.50 -13.62
CA PHE A 211 -24.82 -1.80 -12.92
C PHE A 211 -24.86 -1.33 -11.46
N ALA A 212 -24.26 -2.11 -10.57
CA ALA A 212 -24.06 -1.75 -9.18
C ALA A 212 -23.27 -0.45 -9.05
N GLY A 213 -23.65 0.39 -8.08
CA GLY A 213 -23.02 1.68 -7.80
C GLY A 213 -23.54 2.86 -8.63
N THR A 214 -24.28 2.61 -9.72
CA THR A 214 -24.90 3.66 -10.55
C THR A 214 -26.10 4.31 -9.86
N LEU A 215 -26.48 5.52 -10.26
CA LEU A 215 -27.56 6.28 -9.62
C LEU A 215 -28.85 6.18 -10.44
N ASN A 216 -29.91 5.66 -9.83
CA ASN A 216 -31.25 5.71 -10.41
C ASN A 216 -31.88 7.08 -10.14
N GLN A 217 -32.37 7.78 -11.18
CA GLN A 217 -32.83 9.16 -11.00
C GLN A 217 -34.34 9.34 -11.00
N THR A 218 -35.04 8.94 -12.07
CA THR A 218 -36.39 9.49 -12.36
C THR A 218 -37.52 8.56 -11.92
N GLY A 219 -37.45 7.28 -12.26
CA GLY A 219 -38.52 6.30 -12.03
C GLY A 219 -38.08 5.15 -11.13
N ALA A 220 -39.06 4.42 -10.60
CA ALA A 220 -38.80 3.16 -9.92
C ALA A 220 -38.64 2.04 -10.95
N ILE A 221 -37.65 1.18 -10.73
CA ILE A 221 -37.40 0.00 -11.57
C ILE A 221 -37.28 -1.23 -10.69
N GLU A 222 -37.82 -2.35 -11.16
CA GLU A 222 -37.54 -3.67 -10.57
C GLU A 222 -36.45 -4.35 -11.39
N VAL A 223 -35.44 -4.86 -10.71
CA VAL A 223 -34.25 -5.44 -11.32
C VAL A 223 -34.11 -6.88 -10.87
N ALA A 224 -34.02 -7.81 -11.82
CA ALA A 224 -33.61 -9.18 -11.56
C ALA A 224 -32.09 -9.21 -11.37
N VAL A 225 -31.66 -9.66 -10.20
CA VAL A 225 -30.24 -9.76 -9.84
C VAL A 225 -29.54 -10.76 -10.75
N THR A 226 -28.45 -10.36 -11.39
CA THR A 226 -27.55 -11.28 -12.11
C THR A 226 -26.26 -11.53 -11.34
N ASN A 227 -25.62 -10.48 -10.83
CA ASN A 227 -24.36 -10.59 -10.09
C ASN A 227 -24.40 -9.78 -8.79
N LEU A 228 -23.66 -10.23 -7.79
CA LEU A 228 -23.65 -9.70 -6.42
C LEU A 228 -22.22 -9.51 -5.91
N GLY A 229 -22.05 -8.57 -4.98
CA GLY A 229 -20.77 -8.34 -4.29
C GLY A 229 -19.59 -8.14 -5.25
N ARG A 230 -18.53 -8.96 -5.08
CA ARG A 230 -17.30 -8.90 -5.90
C ARG A 230 -17.51 -9.31 -7.35
N ASP A 231 -18.57 -10.06 -7.66
CA ASP A 231 -18.85 -10.50 -9.03
C ASP A 231 -19.54 -9.43 -9.89
N THR A 232 -19.97 -8.32 -9.28
CA THR A 232 -20.49 -7.16 -10.01
C THR A 232 -19.39 -6.51 -10.85
N THR A 233 -19.80 -5.75 -11.88
CA THR A 233 -18.91 -4.98 -12.73
C THR A 233 -18.08 -4.01 -11.88
N PHE A 234 -18.72 -3.33 -10.93
CA PHE A 234 -18.03 -2.45 -9.98
C PHE A 234 -17.07 -3.23 -9.06
N GLY A 235 -17.48 -4.39 -8.54
CA GLY A 235 -16.64 -5.28 -7.73
C GLY A 235 -15.38 -5.74 -8.46
N ARG A 236 -15.49 -6.09 -9.75
CA ARG A 236 -14.36 -6.46 -10.59
C ARG A 236 -13.42 -5.29 -10.87
N ILE A 237 -13.96 -4.08 -11.04
CA ILE A 237 -13.15 -2.86 -11.16
C ILE A 237 -12.34 -2.67 -9.86
N VAL A 238 -13.00 -2.77 -8.70
CA VAL A 238 -12.31 -2.67 -7.40
C VAL A 238 -11.23 -3.73 -7.26
N GLU A 239 -11.53 -4.99 -7.56
CA GLU A 239 -10.55 -6.08 -7.49
C GLU A 239 -9.36 -5.88 -8.45
N ALA A 240 -9.61 -5.40 -9.67
CA ALA A 240 -8.56 -5.08 -10.63
C ALA A 240 -7.66 -3.94 -10.13
N VAL A 241 -8.24 -2.92 -9.50
CA VAL A 241 -7.49 -1.81 -8.88
C VAL A 241 -6.70 -2.31 -7.67
N GLU A 242 -7.29 -3.14 -6.80
CA GLU A 242 -6.60 -3.75 -5.65
C GLU A 242 -5.40 -4.60 -6.09
N LYS A 243 -5.56 -5.42 -7.14
CA LYS A 243 -4.47 -6.23 -7.70
C LYS A 243 -3.37 -5.36 -8.31
N ALA A 244 -3.71 -4.22 -8.91
CA ALA A 244 -2.74 -3.30 -9.49
C ALA A 244 -1.93 -2.52 -8.43
N GLU A 245 -2.52 -2.19 -7.27
CA GLU A 245 -1.85 -1.43 -6.21
C GLU A 245 -0.85 -2.25 -5.36
N GLN A 246 -0.86 -3.59 -5.42
CA GLN A 246 -0.07 -4.47 -4.52
C GLN A 246 1.45 -4.56 -4.78
N THR A 247 2.11 -3.52 -5.30
CA THR A 247 3.52 -3.65 -5.73
C THR A 247 4.45 -2.59 -5.13
N ARG A 248 5.46 -3.02 -4.34
CA ARG A 248 6.61 -2.16 -3.93
C ARG A 248 7.44 -1.68 -5.13
N ALA A 249 8.16 -0.57 -4.96
CA ALA A 249 8.89 0.09 -6.04
C ALA A 249 10.10 -0.74 -6.51
N PRO A 250 10.32 -0.92 -7.83
CA PRO A 250 11.41 -1.74 -8.34
C PRO A 250 12.83 -1.27 -7.93
N ILE A 251 13.12 0.03 -7.81
CA ILE A 251 14.46 0.54 -7.45
C ILE A 251 14.79 0.24 -5.99
N GLN A 252 13.79 0.24 -5.11
CA GLN A 252 13.96 -0.10 -3.70
C GLN A 252 14.45 -1.54 -3.57
N ARG A 253 13.90 -2.45 -4.40
CA ARG A 253 14.37 -3.86 -4.49
C ARG A 253 15.81 -3.98 -5.01
N LEU A 254 16.27 -3.06 -5.86
CA LEU A 254 17.67 -3.04 -6.34
C LEU A 254 18.61 -2.57 -5.23
N ALA A 255 18.24 -1.53 -4.48
CA ALA A 255 18.99 -1.08 -3.30
C ALA A 255 19.11 -2.19 -2.26
N ASP A 256 18.00 -2.90 -1.96
CA ASP A 256 17.99 -4.04 -1.03
C ASP A 256 18.90 -5.18 -1.51
N ARG A 257 18.86 -5.50 -2.81
CA ARG A 257 19.72 -6.54 -3.40
C ARG A 257 21.20 -6.16 -3.30
N LEU A 258 21.55 -4.91 -3.63
CA LEU A 258 22.92 -4.41 -3.52
C LEU A 258 23.39 -4.39 -2.06
N ALA A 259 22.52 -4.00 -1.12
CA ALA A 259 22.80 -4.07 0.31
C ALA A 259 23.05 -5.52 0.76
N GLY A 260 22.25 -6.49 0.30
CA GLY A 260 22.48 -7.91 0.55
C GLY A 260 23.84 -8.40 0.06
N TYR A 261 24.23 -8.04 -1.17
CA TYR A 261 25.58 -8.35 -1.67
C TYR A 261 26.69 -7.68 -0.84
N LEU A 262 26.46 -6.45 -0.39
CA LEU A 262 27.41 -5.72 0.44
C LEU A 262 27.63 -6.40 1.80
N VAL A 263 26.59 -6.99 2.40
CA VAL A 263 26.73 -7.79 3.64
C VAL A 263 27.66 -8.97 3.43
N TYR A 264 27.49 -9.74 2.36
CA TYR A 264 28.38 -10.86 2.07
C TYR A 264 29.83 -10.41 1.84
N PHE A 265 30.00 -9.29 1.13
CA PHE A 265 31.31 -8.68 0.92
C PHE A 265 31.94 -8.19 2.24
N ALA A 266 31.16 -7.55 3.11
CA ALA A 266 31.59 -7.07 4.42
C ALA A 266 32.03 -8.23 5.33
N LEU A 267 31.24 -9.30 5.40
CA LEU A 267 31.58 -10.48 6.21
C LEU A 267 32.79 -11.22 5.65
N SER A 268 32.91 -11.35 4.33
CA SER A 268 34.07 -11.98 3.69
C SER A 268 35.34 -11.18 3.95
N SER A 269 35.30 -9.85 3.75
CA SER A 269 36.45 -8.97 3.98
C SER A 269 36.84 -8.89 5.46
N ALA A 270 35.86 -8.87 6.37
CA ALA A 270 36.10 -8.97 7.81
C ALA A 270 36.78 -10.30 8.17
N SER A 271 36.31 -11.43 7.63
CA SER A 271 36.91 -12.75 7.87
C SER A 271 38.38 -12.81 7.42
N VAL A 272 38.68 -12.29 6.23
CA VAL A 272 40.06 -12.17 5.73
C VAL A 272 40.90 -11.26 6.62
N THR A 273 40.36 -10.13 7.05
CA THR A 273 41.05 -9.19 7.94
C THR A 273 41.39 -9.81 9.29
N LEU A 274 40.47 -10.60 9.86
CA LEU A 274 40.66 -11.32 11.11
C LEU A 274 41.75 -12.38 10.96
N LEU A 275 41.73 -13.15 9.87
CA LEU A 275 42.72 -14.19 9.59
C LEU A 275 44.14 -13.64 9.42
N ILE A 276 44.29 -12.47 8.80
CA ILE A 276 45.61 -11.86 8.58
C ILE A 276 46.08 -11.14 9.85
N THR A 277 45.24 -10.25 10.38
CA THR A 277 45.65 -9.28 11.42
C THR A 277 45.51 -9.84 12.84
N HIS A 278 44.66 -10.86 13.03
CA HIS A 278 44.27 -11.39 14.35
C HIS A 278 43.73 -10.31 15.30
N ASN A 279 43.31 -9.17 14.76
CA ASN A 279 42.85 -8.01 15.51
C ASN A 279 41.35 -7.82 15.32
N LEU A 280 40.60 -8.00 16.41
CA LEU A 280 39.16 -7.87 16.41
C LEU A 280 38.71 -6.42 16.12
N ARG A 281 39.50 -5.43 16.54
CA ARG A 281 39.23 -4.01 16.29
C ARG A 281 39.24 -3.72 14.79
N SER A 282 40.30 -4.14 14.09
CA SER A 282 40.43 -3.96 12.64
C SER A 282 39.34 -4.68 11.87
N THR A 283 38.98 -5.89 12.31
CA THR A 283 37.93 -6.72 11.69
C THR A 283 36.57 -6.01 11.69
N ILE A 284 36.18 -5.46 12.83
CA ILE A 284 34.89 -4.78 12.96
C ILE A 284 34.92 -3.40 12.28
N SER A 285 36.07 -2.70 12.26
CA SER A 285 36.20 -1.48 11.47
C SER A 285 35.87 -1.70 9.99
N VAL A 286 36.24 -2.85 9.43
CA VAL A 286 35.88 -3.23 8.06
C VAL A 286 34.37 -3.41 7.90
N ILE A 287 33.70 -4.06 8.86
CA ILE A 287 32.24 -4.22 8.85
C ILE A 287 31.53 -2.86 8.91
N ILE A 288 32.01 -1.95 9.77
CA ILE A 288 31.44 -0.61 9.91
C ILE A 288 31.59 0.20 8.62
N VAL A 289 32.78 0.20 8.02
CA VAL A 289 33.06 0.92 6.76
C VAL A 289 32.23 0.35 5.60
N ALA A 290 32.03 -0.97 5.57
CA ALA A 290 31.21 -1.63 4.57
C ALA A 290 29.69 -1.50 4.83
N GLY A 291 29.26 -0.74 5.84
CA GLY A 291 27.84 -0.53 6.14
C GLY A 291 27.06 0.09 4.98
N ALA A 292 25.85 -0.42 4.72
CA ALA A 292 25.02 -0.02 3.58
C ALA A 292 24.26 1.32 3.74
N CYS A 293 24.57 2.13 4.76
CA CYS A 293 23.77 3.30 5.14
C CYS A 293 23.58 4.33 4.01
N ALA A 294 24.59 4.54 3.17
CA ALA A 294 24.48 5.48 2.05
C ALA A 294 23.55 4.97 0.93
N ILE A 295 23.61 3.67 0.64
CA ILE A 295 22.74 3.03 -0.37
C ILE A 295 21.28 3.05 0.12
N ALA A 296 21.10 2.82 1.43
CA ALA A 296 19.82 2.89 2.12
C ALA A 296 19.15 4.25 1.97
N ALA A 297 19.86 5.30 2.36
CA ALA A 297 19.30 6.66 2.38
C ALA A 297 19.17 7.29 0.99
N GLY A 298 19.99 6.86 0.02
CA GLY A 298 20.04 7.50 -1.30
C GLY A 298 18.71 7.44 -2.08
N THR A 299 18.03 6.30 -2.04
CA THR A 299 16.76 6.08 -2.75
C THR A 299 15.62 6.97 -2.26
N PRO A 300 15.25 6.96 -0.95
CA PRO A 300 14.16 7.80 -0.46
C PRO A 300 14.47 9.29 -0.58
N LEU A 301 15.73 9.72 -0.41
CA LEU A 301 16.13 11.11 -0.62
C LEU A 301 15.91 11.58 -2.05
N ALA A 302 16.31 10.76 -3.03
CA ALA A 302 16.11 11.07 -4.44
C ALA A 302 14.62 11.14 -4.81
N ILE A 303 13.82 10.19 -4.33
CA ILE A 303 12.37 10.14 -4.53
C ILE A 303 11.70 11.36 -3.90
N LEU A 304 12.01 11.67 -2.64
CA LEU A 304 11.41 12.80 -1.92
C LEU A 304 11.76 14.12 -2.59
N GLY A 305 13.01 14.29 -3.04
CA GLY A 305 13.43 15.46 -3.81
C GLY A 305 12.66 15.61 -5.12
N ALA A 306 12.44 14.50 -5.84
CA ALA A 306 11.68 14.50 -7.08
C ALA A 306 10.19 14.79 -6.88
N ILE A 307 9.56 14.20 -5.85
CA ILE A 307 8.17 14.49 -5.45
C ILE A 307 8.04 15.97 -5.08
N GLY A 308 8.95 16.49 -4.25
CA GLY A 308 8.95 17.91 -3.86
C GLY A 308 9.09 18.85 -5.06
N ARG A 309 9.93 18.50 -6.04
CA ARG A 309 10.07 19.27 -7.29
C ARG A 309 8.83 19.19 -8.18
N ALA A 310 8.20 18.02 -8.29
CA ALA A 310 6.95 17.84 -9.04
C ALA A 310 5.81 18.69 -8.42
N ALA A 311 5.69 18.67 -7.09
CA ALA A 311 4.69 19.45 -6.36
C ALA A 311 4.83 20.97 -6.59
N ARG A 312 6.08 21.48 -6.60
CA ARG A 312 6.35 22.89 -6.93
C ARG A 312 5.94 23.28 -8.35
N ASN A 313 5.86 22.31 -9.25
CA ASN A 313 5.43 22.49 -10.64
C ASN A 313 3.94 22.15 -10.86
N GLY A 314 3.14 21.96 -9.80
CA GLY A 314 1.71 21.68 -9.89
C GLY A 314 1.35 20.22 -10.18
N ALA A 315 2.31 19.29 -10.09
CA ALA A 315 2.06 17.86 -10.24
C ALA A 315 2.06 17.15 -8.87
N ILE A 316 1.01 16.38 -8.59
CA ILE A 316 0.88 15.62 -7.34
C ILE A 316 1.26 14.16 -7.60
N VAL A 317 2.33 13.69 -6.95
CA VAL A 317 2.81 12.31 -7.02
C VAL A 317 2.53 11.63 -5.69
N LYS A 318 1.75 10.54 -5.70
CA LYS A 318 1.26 9.86 -4.49
C LYS A 318 2.31 8.99 -3.78
N GLY A 319 3.52 8.86 -4.32
CA GLY A 319 4.67 8.19 -3.71
C GLY A 319 5.70 7.66 -4.72
N GLY A 320 6.77 7.03 -4.23
CA GLY A 320 7.94 6.66 -5.04
C GLY A 320 7.67 5.67 -6.16
N ILE A 321 6.80 4.68 -5.93
CA ILE A 321 6.44 3.65 -6.91
C ILE A 321 5.92 4.29 -8.20
N TYR A 322 5.02 5.27 -8.08
CA TYR A 322 4.40 5.93 -9.23
C TYR A 322 5.42 6.75 -10.04
N LEU A 323 6.38 7.37 -9.36
CA LEU A 323 7.44 8.13 -10.01
C LEU A 323 8.35 7.23 -10.86
N GLU A 324 8.70 6.05 -10.34
CA GLU A 324 9.49 5.07 -11.08
C GLU A 324 8.75 4.45 -12.26
N GLN A 325 7.46 4.14 -12.09
CA GLN A 325 6.64 3.63 -13.18
C GLN A 325 6.50 4.68 -14.28
N LEU A 326 6.30 5.94 -13.91
CA LEU A 326 6.25 7.06 -14.84
C LEU A 326 7.57 7.19 -15.61
N ALA A 327 8.72 7.02 -14.97
CA ALA A 327 10.03 7.07 -15.63
C ALA A 327 10.25 5.95 -16.67
N LYS A 328 9.50 4.85 -16.59
CA LYS A 328 9.54 3.73 -17.53
C LYS A 328 8.42 3.75 -18.56
N THR A 329 7.46 4.67 -18.42
CA THR A 329 6.31 4.75 -19.31
C THR A 329 6.75 5.29 -20.67
N ASP A 330 6.45 4.55 -21.74
CA ASP A 330 6.70 4.92 -23.13
C ASP A 330 5.41 5.36 -23.86
N THR A 331 4.27 4.92 -23.34
CA THR A 331 2.96 5.07 -23.97
C THR A 331 1.98 5.69 -22.98
N VAL A 332 1.31 6.77 -23.39
CA VAL A 332 0.27 7.42 -22.59
C VAL A 332 -1.09 7.24 -23.27
N LEU A 333 -1.99 6.54 -22.59
CA LEU A 333 -3.39 6.40 -22.99
C LEU A 333 -4.21 7.46 -22.24
N LEU A 334 -4.84 8.36 -22.98
CA LEU A 334 -5.63 9.45 -22.41
C LEU A 334 -7.11 9.15 -22.56
N ASP A 335 -7.84 9.23 -21.44
CA ASP A 335 -9.29 9.25 -21.50
C ASP A 335 -9.78 10.52 -22.21
N LYS A 336 -10.91 10.43 -22.92
CA LYS A 336 -11.46 11.55 -23.69
C LYS A 336 -12.29 12.45 -22.79
N THR A 337 -13.26 11.87 -22.09
CA THR A 337 -14.30 12.64 -21.39
C THR A 337 -13.78 13.10 -20.03
N GLY A 338 -13.73 14.40 -19.76
CA GLY A 338 -13.24 14.92 -18.48
C GLY A 338 -11.71 15.01 -18.34
N THR A 339 -10.95 14.33 -19.22
CA THR A 339 -9.49 14.48 -19.31
C THR A 339 -9.09 15.36 -20.49
N LEU A 340 -9.40 14.96 -21.74
CA LEU A 340 -9.15 15.80 -22.92
C LEU A 340 -10.25 16.86 -23.15
N THR A 341 -11.44 16.62 -22.61
CA THR A 341 -12.61 17.48 -22.79
C THR A 341 -13.12 17.99 -21.44
N TYR A 342 -13.85 19.10 -21.44
CA TYR A 342 -14.44 19.67 -20.23
C TYR A 342 -15.57 18.82 -19.60
N GLY A 343 -15.96 17.70 -20.22
CA GLY A 343 -17.06 16.84 -19.75
C GLY A 343 -18.44 17.49 -19.76
N LYS A 344 -18.56 18.70 -20.31
CA LYS A 344 -19.80 19.49 -20.36
C LYS A 344 -20.29 19.60 -21.80
N PRO A 345 -21.46 19.03 -22.14
CA PRO A 345 -22.00 19.17 -23.49
C PRO A 345 -22.33 20.64 -23.76
N ARG A 346 -21.98 21.10 -24.97
CA ARG A 346 -22.27 22.45 -25.45
C ARG A 346 -22.89 22.37 -26.84
N VAL A 347 -23.96 23.11 -27.07
CA VAL A 347 -24.53 23.26 -28.42
C VAL A 347 -23.54 24.02 -29.29
N ILE A 348 -23.06 23.36 -30.35
CA ILE A 348 -22.09 23.94 -31.29
C ILE A 348 -22.75 24.49 -32.57
N ALA A 349 -23.89 23.93 -32.96
CA ALA A 349 -24.61 24.33 -34.16
C ALA A 349 -26.10 23.98 -34.02
N MET A 350 -26.94 24.76 -34.67
CA MET A 350 -28.36 24.47 -34.85
C MET A 350 -28.67 24.54 -36.34
N THR A 351 -29.14 23.43 -36.91
CA THR A 351 -29.58 23.37 -38.31
C THR A 351 -31.10 23.42 -38.34
N ARG A 352 -31.65 24.40 -39.06
CA ARG A 352 -33.10 24.50 -39.24
C ARG A 352 -33.53 23.40 -40.21
N SER A 353 -34.24 22.39 -39.70
CA SER A 353 -34.87 21.39 -40.56
C SER A 353 -35.95 22.08 -41.39
N MET A 354 -35.78 22.14 -42.71
CA MET A 354 -36.86 22.54 -43.62
C MET A 354 -37.77 21.33 -43.80
N VAL A 355 -38.77 21.21 -42.91
CA VAL A 355 -39.97 20.40 -43.16
C VAL A 355 -41.15 21.35 -43.19
#